data_AF-A0ABD6BAB7-F1
#
_entry.id   AF-A0ABD6BAB7-F1
#
_cell.length_a   1.000
_cell.length_b   1.000
_cell.length_c   1.000
_cell.angle_alpha   90.00
_cell.angle_beta   90.00
_cell.angle_gamma   90.00
#
_symmetry.space_group_name_H-M   'P 1'
#
loop_
_entity.id
_entity.type
_entity.pdbx_description
1 polymer ?
#
loop_
_entity_poly.entity_id
_entity_poly.type
_entity_poly.pdbx_seq_one_letter_code
_entity_poly.pdbx_strand_id
1 'polypeptide(L)'
;MGRMESDETDTKRVTVRVPENVVEAYEESLDDDTNRSEDLRAYMRQQAKHPAADGGLTPPGDDETLASAYSVLQRAAGDAPLPVDEAKSLIAAQTNIPKSSVSRRALKPLRDRGYVRRCGDPINRPMLEVR
;
A
#
# COMPACT_ATOMS: atom_id res chain seq x y z
N MET A 1 -7.66 29.28 -37.45
CA MET A 1 -7.69 29.34 -35.97
C MET A 1 -8.39 28.08 -35.48
N GLY A 2 -7.63 27.10 -34.97
CA GLY A 2 -8.19 25.92 -34.32
C GLY A 2 -8.30 26.21 -32.83
N ARG A 3 -9.52 26.35 -32.32
CA ARG A 3 -9.80 26.42 -30.89
C ARG A 3 -9.72 24.98 -30.37
N MET A 4 -8.65 24.65 -29.65
CA MET A 4 -8.62 23.45 -28.81
C MET A 4 -9.69 23.63 -27.73
N GLU A 5 -10.82 22.95 -27.90
CA GLU A 5 -11.79 22.72 -26.84
C GLU A 5 -11.18 21.66 -25.91
N SER A 6 -10.61 22.11 -24.80
CA SER A 6 -10.30 21.22 -23.68
C SER A 6 -11.61 20.88 -22.98
N ASP A 7 -11.95 19.58 -22.95
CA ASP A 7 -13.00 18.99 -22.12
C ASP A 7 -12.78 19.34 -20.64
N GLU A 8 -13.34 20.46 -20.18
CA GLU A 8 -13.29 20.91 -18.77
C GLU A 8 -14.52 20.46 -17.96
N THR A 9 -15.40 19.63 -18.52
CA THR A 9 -16.77 19.44 -18.01
C THR A 9 -16.90 18.47 -16.82
N ASP A 10 -15.86 17.72 -16.44
CA ASP A 10 -15.90 16.78 -15.29
C ASP A 10 -14.72 16.98 -14.32
N THR A 11 -14.42 18.23 -13.96
CA THR A 11 -13.39 18.52 -12.94
C THR A 11 -14.00 18.81 -11.58
N LYS A 12 -13.66 18.00 -10.57
CA LYS A 12 -14.08 18.20 -9.17
C LYS A 12 -12.97 18.87 -8.37
N ARG A 13 -13.29 19.97 -7.67
CA ARG A 13 -12.35 20.65 -6.76
C ARG A 13 -12.24 19.86 -5.45
N VAL A 14 -11.02 19.45 -5.11
CA VAL A 14 -10.67 18.81 -3.84
C VAL A 14 -9.79 19.78 -3.05
N THR A 15 -10.16 20.04 -1.79
CA THR A 15 -9.37 20.88 -0.88
C THR A 15 -8.92 20.01 0.29
N VAL A 16 -7.61 19.95 0.50
CA VAL A 16 -7.00 19.16 1.57
C VAL A 16 -6.16 20.08 2.45
N ARG A 17 -6.17 19.82 3.76
CA ARG A 17 -5.27 20.47 4.71
C ARG A 17 -4.08 19.55 4.94
N VAL A 18 -2.89 20.06 4.68
CA VAL A 18 -1.62 19.34 4.79
C VAL A 18 -0.69 20.17 5.68
N PRO A 19 0.11 19.54 6.57
CA PRO A 19 1.12 20.24 7.34
C PRO A 19 2.07 21.03 6.44
N GLU A 20 2.42 22.26 6.84
CA GLU A 20 3.26 23.18 6.06
C GLU A 20 4.60 22.55 5.67
N ASN A 21 5.24 21.87 6.62
CA ASN A 21 6.52 21.18 6.41
C ASN A 21 6.47 20.09 5.33
N VAL A 22 5.31 19.49 5.09
CA VAL A 22 5.13 18.47 4.04
C VAL A 22 4.92 19.13 2.68
N VAL A 23 4.26 20.29 2.66
CA VAL A 23 4.08 21.08 1.44
C VAL A 23 5.42 21.63 0.98
N GLU A 24 6.21 22.18 1.88
CA GLU A 24 7.54 22.71 1.57
C GLU A 24 8.46 21.62 1.00
N ALA A 25 8.58 20.48 1.69
CA ALA A 25 9.39 19.36 1.21
C ALA A 25 8.91 18.82 -0.14
N TYR A 26 7.60 18.86 -0.41
CA TYR A 26 7.05 18.46 -1.69
C TYR A 26 7.39 19.47 -2.80
N GLU A 27 7.31 20.77 -2.52
CA GLU A 27 7.73 21.81 -3.47
C GLU A 27 9.21 21.75 -3.80
N GLU A 28 10.07 21.46 -2.81
CA GLU A 28 11.50 21.27 -3.04
C GLU A 28 11.81 20.03 -3.90
N SER A 29 10.88 19.07 -3.98
CA SER A 29 11.04 17.86 -4.79
C SER A 29 10.54 18.00 -6.24
N LEU A 30 9.86 19.11 -6.57
CA LEU A 30 9.36 19.37 -7.91
C LEU A 30 10.47 20.00 -8.78
N ASP A 31 10.56 19.58 -10.03
CA ASP A 31 11.39 20.27 -11.03
C ASP A 31 10.86 21.70 -11.26
N ASP A 32 11.76 22.65 -11.56
CA ASP A 32 11.45 24.08 -11.78
C ASP A 32 10.31 24.34 -12.81
N ASP A 33 10.09 23.41 -13.74
CA ASP A 33 9.06 23.52 -14.79
C ASP A 33 7.71 22.90 -14.39
N THR A 34 7.63 22.21 -13.25
CA THR A 34 6.42 21.47 -12.83
C THR A 34 5.66 22.20 -11.74
N ASN A 35 4.41 22.59 -12.05
CA ASN A 35 3.56 23.26 -11.08
C ASN A 35 2.93 22.25 -10.11
N ARG A 36 2.83 22.60 -8.82
CA ARG A 36 2.32 21.73 -7.74
C ARG A 36 0.98 21.05 -8.07
N SER A 37 0.11 21.77 -8.75
CA SER A 37 -1.22 21.29 -9.13
C SER A 37 -1.19 20.28 -10.28
N GLU A 38 -0.19 20.38 -11.16
CA GLU A 38 -0.02 19.47 -12.29
C GLU A 38 0.53 18.13 -11.82
N ASP A 39 1.55 18.14 -10.96
CA ASP A 39 2.08 16.94 -10.35
C ASP A 39 1.03 16.22 -9.49
N LEU A 40 0.28 16.95 -8.65
CA LEU A 40 -0.83 16.37 -7.89
C LEU A 40 -1.89 15.72 -8.78
N ARG A 41 -2.21 16.32 -9.94
CA ARG A 41 -3.14 15.72 -10.91
C ARG A 41 -2.53 14.49 -11.57
N ALA A 42 -1.24 14.51 -11.91
CA ALA A 42 -0.53 13.38 -12.48
C ALA A 42 -0.49 12.20 -11.49
N TYR A 43 -0.14 12.48 -10.23
CA TYR A 43 -0.16 11.52 -9.13
C TYR A 43 -1.55 10.94 -8.90
N MET A 44 -2.59 11.78 -8.82
CA MET A 44 -3.99 11.31 -8.70
C MET A 44 -4.42 10.45 -9.88
N ARG A 45 -4.04 10.80 -11.13
CA ARG A 45 -4.32 9.98 -12.31
C ARG A 45 -3.57 8.65 -12.27
N GLN A 46 -2.31 8.66 -11.84
CA GLN A 46 -1.51 7.45 -11.71
C GLN A 46 -2.11 6.52 -10.67
N GLN A 47 -2.47 7.05 -9.49
CA GLN A 47 -3.13 6.30 -8.42
C GLN A 47 -4.54 5.82 -8.81
N ALA A 48 -5.27 6.57 -9.67
CA ALA A 48 -6.58 6.15 -10.14
C ALA A 48 -6.52 5.09 -11.26
N LYS A 49 -5.51 5.15 -12.14
CA LYS A 49 -5.29 4.16 -13.22
C LYS A 49 -4.64 2.88 -12.71
N HIS A 50 -3.76 3.03 -11.73
CA HIS A 50 -3.15 1.95 -10.97
C HIS A 50 -3.53 2.17 -9.52
N PRO A 51 -4.76 1.83 -9.10
CA PRO A 51 -5.02 1.72 -7.67
C PRO A 51 -3.96 0.78 -7.14
N ALA A 52 -3.06 1.28 -6.29
CA ALA A 52 -1.99 0.46 -5.77
C ALA A 52 -2.64 -0.82 -5.26
N ALA A 53 -2.30 -1.97 -5.86
CA ALA A 53 -2.71 -3.30 -5.40
C ALA A 53 -2.12 -3.64 -4.00
N ASP A 54 -1.53 -2.63 -3.36
CA ASP A 54 -0.55 -2.60 -2.28
C ASP A 54 -0.88 -1.52 -1.25
N GLY A 55 -2.07 -0.88 -1.35
CA GLY A 55 -2.55 0.05 -0.32
C GLY A 55 -1.66 1.27 -0.06
N GLY A 56 -0.61 1.49 -0.87
CA GLY A 56 0.39 2.53 -0.68
C GLY A 56 1.43 2.22 0.41
N LEU A 57 1.60 0.96 0.83
CA LEU A 57 2.50 0.59 1.91
C LEU A 57 3.86 0.11 1.39
N THR A 58 4.90 0.94 1.56
CA THR A 58 6.29 0.55 1.26
C THR A 58 6.68 -0.67 2.11
N PRO A 59 7.26 -1.74 1.53
CA PRO A 59 7.69 -2.90 2.30
C PRO A 59 8.63 -2.49 3.45
N PRO A 60 8.51 -3.12 4.63
CA PRO A 60 9.28 -2.70 5.80
C PRO A 60 10.79 -2.88 5.57
N GLY A 61 11.52 -1.78 5.37
CA GLY A 61 12.96 -1.78 5.08
C GLY A 61 13.88 -2.11 6.26
N ASP A 62 13.37 -2.03 7.50
CA ASP A 62 14.16 -2.26 8.71
C ASP A 62 14.52 -3.74 8.96
N ASP A 63 13.79 -4.68 8.35
CA ASP A 63 13.95 -6.10 8.64
C ASP A 63 13.70 -6.92 7.36
N GLU A 64 14.77 -7.42 6.75
CA GLU A 64 14.71 -8.22 5.50
C GLU A 64 13.77 -9.41 5.62
N THR A 65 13.62 -9.95 6.84
CA THR A 65 12.71 -11.06 7.11
C THR A 65 11.25 -10.62 7.04
N LEU A 66 10.92 -9.42 7.54
CA LEU A 66 9.59 -8.84 7.44
C LEU A 66 9.27 -8.40 6.01
N ALA A 67 10.24 -7.80 5.31
CA ALA A 67 10.09 -7.41 3.91
C ALA A 67 9.77 -8.63 3.04
N SER A 68 10.53 -9.72 3.23
CA SER A 68 10.29 -10.99 2.55
C SER A 68 8.92 -11.55 2.90
N ALA A 69 8.57 -11.63 4.20
CA ALA A 69 7.27 -12.15 4.64
C ALA A 69 6.10 -11.36 4.05
N TYR A 70 6.17 -10.03 4.04
CA TYR A 70 5.15 -9.17 3.43
C TYR A 70 5.04 -9.41 1.92
N SER A 71 6.17 -9.45 1.20
CA SER A 71 6.19 -9.69 -0.24
C SER A 71 5.59 -11.05 -0.62
N VAL A 72 5.81 -12.08 0.21
CA VAL A 72 5.20 -13.41 0.04
C VAL A 72 3.68 -13.33 0.19
N LEU A 73 3.23 -12.68 1.26
CA LEU A 73 1.81 -12.54 1.55
C LEU A 73 1.10 -11.78 0.44
N GLN A 74 1.70 -10.72 -0.06
CA GLN A 74 1.15 -9.92 -1.15
C GLN A 74 1.02 -10.69 -2.46
N ARG A 75 2.08 -11.43 -2.84
CA ARG A 75 2.03 -12.32 -4.01
C ARG A 75 0.96 -13.40 -3.89
N ALA A 76 0.70 -13.87 -2.68
CA ALA A 76 -0.30 -14.91 -2.42
C ALA A 76 -1.73 -14.36 -2.28
N ALA A 77 -1.89 -13.17 -1.69
CA ALA A 77 -3.18 -12.50 -1.51
C ALA A 77 -3.75 -12.02 -2.84
N GLY A 78 -2.91 -11.39 -3.67
CA GLY A 78 -3.38 -10.59 -4.79
C GLY A 78 -4.40 -9.56 -4.30
N ASP A 79 -5.66 -9.69 -4.75
CA ASP A 79 -6.78 -8.83 -4.37
C ASP A 79 -7.69 -9.44 -3.28
N ALA A 80 -7.41 -10.68 -2.83
CA ALA A 80 -8.28 -11.43 -1.95
C ALA A 80 -7.67 -11.72 -0.56
N PRO A 81 -8.49 -11.72 0.51
CA PRO A 81 -8.03 -12.14 1.82
C PRO A 81 -7.69 -13.63 1.84
N LEU A 82 -6.57 -13.97 2.47
CA LEU A 82 -6.03 -15.33 2.50
C LEU A 82 -6.18 -15.99 3.88
N PRO A 83 -6.32 -17.33 3.97
CA PRO A 83 -6.43 -18.02 5.25
C PRO A 83 -5.18 -17.82 6.12
N VAL A 84 -5.36 -17.56 7.41
CA VAL A 84 -4.23 -17.33 8.34
C VAL A 84 -3.27 -18.53 8.42
N ASP A 85 -3.75 -19.77 8.24
CA ASP A 85 -2.87 -20.94 8.26
C ASP A 85 -2.04 -21.07 6.98
N GLU A 86 -2.61 -20.71 5.85
CA GLU A 86 -1.94 -20.63 4.55
C GLU A 86 -0.88 -19.53 4.57
N ALA A 87 -1.24 -18.34 5.07
CA ALA A 87 -0.32 -17.22 5.33
C ALA A 87 0.93 -17.68 6.08
N LYS A 88 0.74 -18.44 7.17
CA LYS A 88 1.83 -18.92 8.01
C LYS A 88 2.69 -19.96 7.30
N SER A 89 2.08 -20.84 6.53
CA SER A 89 2.78 -21.88 5.77
C SER A 89 3.65 -21.27 4.68
N LEU A 90 3.12 -20.28 3.95
CA LEU A 90 3.83 -19.56 2.90
C LEU A 90 5.02 -18.77 3.47
N ILE A 91 4.80 -18.01 4.54
CA ILE A 91 5.89 -17.29 5.21
C ILE A 91 6.95 -18.28 5.71
N ALA A 92 6.57 -19.38 6.36
CA ALA A 92 7.54 -20.36 6.87
C ALA A 92 8.31 -21.10 5.77
N ALA A 93 7.75 -21.22 4.56
CA ALA A 93 8.43 -21.84 3.43
C ALA A 93 9.44 -20.90 2.75
N GLN A 94 9.14 -19.60 2.71
CA GLN A 94 9.99 -18.60 2.03
C GLN A 94 10.88 -17.78 2.98
N THR A 95 10.55 -17.74 4.27
CA THR A 95 11.39 -17.17 5.32
C THR A 95 11.87 -18.31 6.20
N ASN A 96 13.13 -18.27 6.64
CA ASN A 96 13.72 -19.30 7.49
C ASN A 96 13.15 -19.29 8.94
N ILE A 97 11.88 -18.88 9.11
CA ILE A 97 11.14 -18.79 10.36
C ILE A 97 10.24 -20.02 10.49
N PRO A 98 10.29 -20.75 11.62
CA PRO A 98 9.36 -21.87 11.84
C PRO A 98 7.91 -21.39 11.94
N LYS A 99 6.96 -22.17 11.39
CA LYS A 99 5.51 -21.88 11.32
C LYS A 99 4.91 -21.42 12.66
N SER A 100 5.34 -22.02 13.77
CA SER A 100 4.91 -21.64 15.13
C SER A 100 5.34 -20.23 15.54
N SER A 101 6.49 -19.76 15.04
CA SER A 101 7.04 -18.43 15.32
C SER A 101 6.55 -17.35 14.36
N VAL A 102 6.08 -17.71 13.16
CA VAL A 102 5.57 -16.75 12.15
C VAL A 102 4.51 -15.81 12.72
N SER A 103 3.62 -16.33 13.56
CA SER A 103 2.57 -15.51 14.18
C SER A 103 3.12 -14.37 15.03
N ARG A 104 4.21 -14.63 15.77
CA ARG A 104 4.82 -13.67 16.70
C ARG A 104 5.88 -12.80 16.02
N ARG A 105 6.66 -13.39 15.11
CA ARG A 105 7.82 -12.75 14.46
C ARG A 105 7.50 -12.02 13.17
N ALA A 106 6.46 -12.41 12.43
CA ALA A 106 6.09 -11.78 11.16
C ALA A 106 4.69 -11.17 11.22
N LEU A 107 3.65 -11.97 11.52
CA LEU A 107 2.27 -11.48 11.46
C LEU A 107 1.95 -10.41 12.50
N LYS A 108 2.47 -10.54 13.74
CA LYS A 108 2.25 -9.53 14.79
C LYS A 108 2.87 -8.17 14.41
N PRO A 109 4.15 -8.06 14.05
CA PRO A 109 4.73 -6.78 13.63
C PRO A 109 4.14 -6.24 12.33
N LEU A 110 3.82 -7.08 11.34
CA LEU A 110 3.15 -6.62 10.12
C LEU A 110 1.76 -6.03 10.43
N ARG A 111 1.02 -6.64 11.37
CA ARG A 111 -0.28 -6.13 11.79
C ARG A 111 -0.17 -4.83 12.57
N ASP A 112 0.82 -4.73 13.45
CA ASP A 112 1.07 -3.53 14.27
C ASP A 112 1.39 -2.31 13.40
N ARG A 113 2.13 -2.54 12.31
CA ARG A 113 2.49 -1.54 11.31
C ARG A 113 1.41 -1.28 10.25
N GLY A 114 0.30 -2.02 10.27
CA GLY A 114 -0.85 -1.81 9.38
C GLY A 114 -0.82 -2.53 8.02
N TYR A 115 0.23 -3.30 7.73
CA TYR A 115 0.38 -4.07 6.47
C TYR A 115 -0.59 -5.24 6.34
N VAL A 116 -1.06 -5.79 7.46
CA VAL A 116 -2.00 -6.90 7.43
C VAL A 116 -3.10 -6.73 8.47
N ARG A 117 -4.32 -7.07 8.08
CA ARG A 117 -5.48 -7.02 8.96
C ARG A 117 -6.12 -8.41 9.03
N ARG A 118 -6.48 -8.84 10.24
CA ARG A 118 -7.32 -10.05 10.37
C ARG A 118 -8.75 -9.69 10.00
N CYS A 119 -9.32 -10.47 9.10
CA CYS A 119 -10.71 -10.37 8.65
C CYS A 119 -11.39 -11.75 8.75
N GLY A 120 -12.72 -11.77 8.69
CA GLY A 120 -13.52 -13.00 8.79
C GLY A 120 -13.72 -13.50 10.23
N ASP A 121 -14.32 -14.69 10.35
CA ASP A 121 -14.66 -15.31 11.62
C ASP A 121 -13.42 -15.81 12.36
N PRO A 122 -13.07 -15.25 13.52
CA PRO A 122 -11.85 -15.61 14.24
C PRO A 122 -11.81 -17.06 14.73
N ILE A 123 -12.97 -17.72 14.77
CA ILE A 123 -13.15 -19.08 15.31
C ILE A 123 -13.25 -20.12 14.19
N ASN A 124 -13.96 -19.82 13.10
CA ASN A 124 -14.26 -20.80 12.04
C ASN A 124 -13.44 -20.61 10.76
N ARG A 125 -13.10 -19.36 10.40
CA ARG A 125 -12.31 -19.03 9.19
C ARG A 125 -11.50 -17.75 9.39
N PRO A 126 -10.40 -17.80 10.17
CA PRO A 126 -9.56 -16.63 10.35
C PRO A 126 -8.85 -16.30 9.03
N MET A 127 -9.18 -15.16 8.45
CA MET A 127 -8.58 -14.66 7.21
C MET A 127 -7.66 -13.48 7.49
N LEU A 128 -6.78 -13.21 6.53
CA LEU A 128 -5.77 -12.17 6.58
C LEU A 128 -5.88 -11.37 5.28
N GLU A 129 -6.30 -10.12 5.43
CA GLU A 129 -6.25 -9.12 4.37
C GLU A 129 -4.85 -8.50 4.39
N VAL A 130 -4.18 -8.52 3.25
CA VAL A 130 -2.91 -7.82 3.04
C VAL A 130 -3.25 -6.49 2.41
N ARG A 131 -2.70 -5.42 2.97
CA ARG A 131 -2.93 -4.06 2.52
C ARG A 131 -1.73 -3.56 1.79
#